data_AF-A0A5E4JYL8-F1
#
_entry.id   AF-A0A5E4JYL8-F1
#
_cell.length_a   1.000
_cell.length_b   1.000
_cell.length_c   1.000
_cell.angle_alpha   90.00
_cell.angle_beta   90.00
_cell.angle_gamma   90.00
#
_symmetry.space_group_name_H-M   'P 1'
#
loop_
_entity.id
_entity.type
_entity.pdbx_description
1 polymer ?
#
loop_
_entity_poly.entity_id
_entity_poly.type
_entity_poly.pdbx_seq_one_letter_code
_entity_poly.pdbx_strand_id
1 'polypeptide(L)'
;MMFKKNRRAQEEMVGFAVIVIIVGIILIVLLGFMIGNKNNQQGNVESYEIESFIQASLQYSSSCGNELEFLSVQQLINACDSGTICLDNQDSCDTLNQTIKGLIDSGWSVGNGSAIKGYQFKVMSEGNEKLIIQKGNETSNYKGGFQDFASGVDSYEVSLKVYY
;
A
#
# COMPACT_ATOMS: atom_id res chain seq x y z
N MET A 1 -21.05 13.00 69.74
CA MET A 1 -21.72 13.15 68.41
C MET A 1 -21.33 11.95 67.57
N MET A 2 -22.24 11.00 67.38
CA MET A 2 -21.94 9.69 66.77
C MET A 2 -22.35 9.74 65.28
N PHE A 3 -21.38 9.84 64.38
CA PHE A 3 -21.63 9.87 62.94
C PHE A 3 -22.15 8.51 62.46
N LYS A 4 -23.45 8.44 62.12
CA LYS A 4 -24.07 7.27 61.49
C LYS A 4 -23.52 7.14 60.07
N LYS A 5 -22.53 6.26 59.89
CA LYS A 5 -21.86 5.99 58.61
C LYS A 5 -22.88 5.46 57.59
N ASN A 6 -23.12 6.22 56.52
CA ASN A 6 -24.11 5.91 55.49
C ASN A 6 -23.60 4.74 54.61
N ARG A 7 -24.02 3.50 54.94
CA ARG A 7 -23.52 2.27 54.30
C ARG A 7 -23.93 2.13 52.82
N ARG A 8 -25.11 2.64 52.45
CA ARG A 8 -25.62 2.58 51.06
C ARG A 8 -24.71 3.29 50.05
N ALA A 9 -24.18 4.46 50.40
CA ALA A 9 -23.28 5.19 49.51
C ALA A 9 -21.94 4.45 49.30
N GLN A 10 -21.47 3.69 50.29
CA GLN A 10 -20.27 2.85 50.16
C GLN A 10 -20.54 1.62 49.29
N GLU A 11 -21.73 1.03 49.36
CA GLU A 11 -22.12 -0.12 48.53
C GLU A 11 -22.20 0.27 47.04
N GLU A 12 -22.73 1.44 46.71
CA GLU A 12 -22.80 1.94 45.33
C GLU A 12 -21.42 2.28 44.75
N MET A 13 -20.53 2.88 45.55
CA MET A 13 -19.16 3.17 45.14
C MET A 13 -18.34 1.90 44.87
N VAL A 14 -18.54 0.85 45.68
CA VAL A 14 -17.89 -0.46 45.47
C VAL A 14 -18.44 -1.14 44.22
N GLY A 15 -19.75 -1.07 43.98
CA GLY A 15 -20.37 -1.59 42.76
C GLY A 15 -19.80 -0.95 41.49
N PHE A 16 -19.65 0.37 41.49
CA PHE A 16 -19.03 1.09 40.36
C PHE A 16 -17.56 0.67 40.15
N ALA A 17 -16.78 0.54 41.22
CA ALA A 17 -15.39 0.12 41.13
C ALA A 17 -15.24 -1.28 40.52
N VAL A 18 -16.11 -2.22 40.90
CA VAL A 18 -16.10 -3.59 40.34
C VAL A 18 -16.41 -3.58 38.84
N ILE A 19 -17.38 -2.78 38.40
CA ILE A 19 -17.73 -2.66 36.98
C ILE A 19 -16.54 -2.10 36.18
N VAL A 20 -15.89 -1.04 36.68
CA VAL A 20 -14.73 -0.44 36.02
C VAL A 20 -13.58 -1.44 35.87
N ILE A 21 -13.31 -2.25 36.89
CA ILE A 21 -12.28 -3.30 36.85
C ILE A 21 -12.61 -4.35 35.78
N ILE A 22 -13.86 -4.82 35.74
CA ILE A 22 -14.30 -5.82 34.75
C ILE A 22 -14.15 -5.28 33.32
N VAL A 23 -14.60 -4.04 33.07
CA VAL A 23 -14.45 -3.39 31.75
C VAL A 23 -12.98 -3.25 31.38
N GLY A 24 -12.12 -2.86 32.34
CA GLY A 24 -10.68 -2.76 32.13
C GLY A 24 -10.04 -4.08 31.70
N ILE A 25 -10.40 -5.19 32.35
CA ILE A 25 -9.90 -6.53 31.99
C ILE A 25 -10.34 -6.92 30.58
N ILE A 26 -11.61 -6.69 30.23
CA ILE A 26 -12.14 -6.99 28.88
C ILE A 26 -11.37 -6.21 27.81
N LEU A 27 -11.11 -4.92 28.02
CA LEU A 27 -10.35 -4.10 27.08
C LEU A 27 -8.91 -4.60 26.91
N ILE A 28 -8.23 -4.97 28.00
CA ILE A 28 -6.85 -5.51 27.93
C ILE A 28 -6.81 -6.82 27.13
N VAL A 29 -7.80 -7.71 27.34
CA VAL A 29 -7.89 -8.98 26.60
C VAL A 29 -8.10 -8.72 25.11
N LEU A 30 -9.03 -7.83 24.74
CA LEU A 30 -9.28 -7.46 23.34
C LEU A 30 -8.04 -6.85 22.67
N LEU A 31 -7.34 -5.96 23.37
CA LEU A 31 -6.09 -5.38 22.87
C LEU A 31 -5.00 -6.44 22.68
N GLY A 32 -4.91 -7.41 23.60
CA GLY A 32 -4.01 -8.55 23.47
C GLY A 32 -4.27 -9.37 22.21
N PHE A 33 -5.54 -9.66 21.90
CA PHE A 33 -5.91 -10.35 20.67
C PHE A 33 -5.62 -9.54 19.40
N MET A 34 -5.86 -8.22 19.41
CA MET A 34 -5.56 -7.36 18.25
C MET A 34 -4.06 -7.28 17.94
N ILE A 35 -3.22 -7.21 18.97
CA ILE A 35 -1.76 -7.09 18.80
C ILE A 35 -1.13 -8.44 18.45
N GLY A 36 -1.59 -9.53 19.08
CA GLY A 36 -1.02 -10.87 18.90
C GLY A 36 -1.13 -11.44 17.48
N ASN A 37 -2.09 -10.97 16.68
CA ASN A 37 -2.35 -11.50 15.35
C ASN A 37 -1.52 -10.87 14.21
N LYS A 38 -0.62 -9.92 14.51
CA LYS A 38 0.23 -9.25 13.50
C LYS A 38 1.55 -9.96 13.16
N ASN A 39 1.88 -11.06 13.84
CA ASN A 39 3.21 -11.70 13.75
C ASN A 39 3.38 -12.74 12.63
N ASN A 40 2.40 -12.93 11.74
CA ASN A 40 2.50 -13.90 10.63
C ASN A 40 2.73 -13.27 9.24
N GLN A 41 2.94 -11.95 9.15
CA GLN A 41 3.31 -11.31 7.88
C GLN A 41 4.79 -10.92 7.88
N GLN A 42 5.64 -11.95 7.87
CA GLN A 42 7.04 -11.83 7.48
C GLN A 42 7.07 -11.40 5.99
N GLY A 43 7.05 -10.09 5.71
CA GLY A 43 7.33 -9.54 4.38
C GLY A 43 6.50 -8.33 3.95
N ASN A 44 5.27 -8.14 4.45
CA ASN A 44 4.43 -7.02 3.99
C ASN A 44 4.36 -5.94 5.06
N VAL A 45 5.44 -5.17 5.24
CA VAL A 45 5.28 -3.86 5.88
C VAL A 45 4.65 -2.97 4.81
N GLU A 46 3.31 -2.98 4.77
CA GLU A 46 2.52 -1.99 4.06
C GLU A 46 3.04 -0.61 4.45
N SER A 47 3.71 0.04 3.49
CA SER A 47 4.26 1.37 3.65
C SER A 47 3.28 2.32 3.01
N TYR A 48 2.59 3.11 3.84
CA TYR A 48 1.67 4.15 3.40
C TYR A 48 2.32 5.07 2.35
N GLU A 49 3.62 5.31 2.46
CA GLU A 49 4.40 6.08 1.48
C GLU A 49 4.48 5.39 0.11
N ILE A 50 4.62 4.06 0.07
CA ILE A 50 4.66 3.28 -1.17
C ILE A 50 3.27 3.21 -1.80
N GLU A 51 2.22 2.96 -1.01
CA GLU A 51 0.84 2.94 -1.51
C GLU A 51 0.44 4.31 -2.07
N SER A 52 0.72 5.38 -1.33
CA SER A 52 0.46 6.76 -1.78
C SER A 52 1.24 7.06 -3.07
N PHE A 53 2.48 6.58 -3.18
CA PHE A 53 3.28 6.71 -4.40
C PHE A 53 2.66 5.93 -5.57
N ILE A 54 2.23 4.69 -5.38
CA ILE A 54 1.57 3.89 -6.42
C ILE A 54 0.30 4.60 -6.88
N GLN A 55 -0.55 5.02 -5.94
CA GLN A 55 -1.79 5.72 -6.24
C GLN A 55 -1.56 7.01 -7.03
N ALA A 56 -0.59 7.84 -6.61
CA ALA A 56 -0.23 9.05 -7.33
C ALA A 56 0.35 8.74 -8.72
N SER A 57 1.17 7.69 -8.84
CA SER A 57 1.76 7.26 -10.10
C SER A 57 0.71 6.80 -11.10
N LEU A 58 -0.33 6.07 -10.66
CA LEU A 58 -1.42 5.63 -11.53
C LEU A 58 -2.20 6.80 -12.16
N GLN A 59 -2.29 7.93 -11.45
CA GLN A 59 -2.94 9.15 -11.94
C GLN A 59 -2.00 10.07 -12.73
N TYR A 60 -0.72 9.74 -12.84
CA TYR A 60 0.24 10.54 -13.58
C TYR A 60 -0.01 10.47 -15.08
N SER A 61 -0.01 11.62 -15.77
CA SER A 61 -0.15 11.69 -17.23
C SER A 61 1.18 11.34 -17.92
N SER A 62 1.15 10.34 -18.78
CA SER A 62 2.29 9.92 -19.60
C SER A 62 2.45 10.78 -20.85
N SER A 63 3.56 10.60 -21.58
CA SER A 63 3.74 11.18 -22.91
C SER A 63 2.91 10.50 -24.00
N CYS A 64 2.38 9.30 -23.73
CA CYS A 64 1.49 8.61 -24.65
C CYS A 64 0.13 9.32 -24.64
N GLY A 65 -0.33 9.76 -25.82
CA GLY A 65 -1.64 10.38 -25.97
C GLY A 65 -2.47 9.70 -27.05
N ASN A 66 -3.79 9.86 -26.90
CA ASN A 66 -4.80 9.61 -27.93
C ASN A 66 -5.19 10.94 -28.60
N GLU A 67 -6.05 10.92 -29.63
CA GLU A 67 -6.46 12.12 -30.40
C GLU A 67 -7.04 13.25 -29.55
N LEU A 68 -7.46 12.95 -28.32
CA LEU A 68 -8.16 13.86 -27.42
C LEU A 68 -7.33 14.27 -26.20
N GLU A 69 -6.48 13.39 -25.67
CA GLU A 69 -5.78 13.63 -24.39
C GLU A 69 -4.58 12.70 -24.17
N PHE A 70 -3.69 13.09 -23.25
CA PHE A 70 -2.63 12.24 -22.72
C PHE A 70 -3.19 11.16 -21.82
N LEU A 71 -2.70 9.93 -21.95
CA LEU A 71 -3.10 8.80 -21.14
C LEU A 71 -2.44 8.87 -19.77
N SER A 72 -3.26 8.73 -18.72
CA SER A 72 -2.77 8.41 -17.38
C SER A 72 -2.06 7.06 -17.37
N VAL A 73 -1.16 6.83 -16.42
CA VAL A 73 -0.49 5.53 -16.27
C VAL A 73 -1.50 4.39 -16.13
N GLN A 74 -2.61 4.59 -15.42
CA GLN A 74 -3.68 3.60 -15.33
C GLN A 74 -4.26 3.24 -16.71
N GLN A 75 -4.56 4.25 -17.53
CA GLN A 75 -5.03 4.03 -18.90
C GLN A 75 -3.94 3.40 -19.78
N LEU A 76 -2.68 3.79 -19.56
CA LEU A 76 -1.54 3.29 -20.31
C LEU A 76 -1.25 1.81 -20.02
N ILE A 77 -1.51 1.34 -18.80
CA ILE A 77 -1.47 -0.10 -18.45
C ILE A 77 -2.45 -0.88 -19.32
N ASN A 78 -3.70 -0.40 -19.44
CA ASN A 78 -4.71 -1.05 -20.29
C ASN A 78 -4.35 -0.96 -21.78
N ALA A 79 -3.80 0.18 -22.20
CA ALA A 79 -3.34 0.41 -23.57
C ALA A 79 -2.22 -0.57 -23.96
N CYS A 80 -1.28 -0.79 -23.03
CA CYS A 80 -0.21 -1.78 -23.18
C CYS A 80 -0.77 -3.21 -23.26
N ASP A 81 -1.70 -3.58 -22.37
CA ASP A 81 -2.26 -4.94 -22.37
C ASP A 81 -3.05 -5.24 -23.66
N SER A 82 -3.70 -4.22 -24.22
CA SER A 82 -4.41 -4.31 -25.50
C SER A 82 -3.50 -4.21 -26.73
N GLY A 83 -2.19 -3.99 -26.57
CA GLY A 83 -1.22 -3.89 -27.67
C GLY A 83 -1.41 -2.65 -28.55
N THR A 84 -1.92 -1.56 -27.97
CA THR A 84 -2.15 -0.30 -28.71
C THR A 84 -0.87 0.51 -28.88
N ILE A 85 -0.83 1.38 -29.88
CA ILE A 85 0.30 2.26 -30.19
C ILE A 85 -0.13 3.69 -29.87
N CYS A 86 0.78 4.48 -29.29
CA CYS A 86 0.57 5.89 -29.05
C CYS A 86 0.48 6.66 -30.39
N LEU A 87 -0.11 7.86 -30.39
CA LEU A 87 -0.25 8.68 -31.60
C LEU A 87 1.06 9.06 -32.30
N ASP A 88 2.14 9.15 -31.52
CA ASP A 88 3.48 9.44 -32.00
C ASP A 88 4.21 8.19 -32.52
N ASN A 89 3.46 7.10 -32.72
CA ASN A 89 3.93 5.82 -33.22
C ASN A 89 4.90 5.12 -32.24
N GLN A 90 4.90 5.51 -30.97
CA GLN A 90 5.61 4.81 -29.90
C GLN A 90 4.76 3.65 -29.35
N ASP A 91 5.43 2.57 -28.98
CA ASP A 91 4.78 1.45 -28.30
C ASP A 91 4.31 1.87 -26.90
N SER A 92 3.06 1.51 -26.56
CA SER A 92 2.45 1.90 -25.29
C SER A 92 3.10 1.21 -24.09
N CYS A 93 3.56 -0.03 -24.23
CA CYS A 93 4.28 -0.76 -23.20
C CYS A 93 5.69 -0.20 -22.98
N ASP A 94 6.39 0.19 -24.05
CA ASP A 94 7.69 0.86 -23.94
C ASP A 94 7.55 2.21 -23.23
N THR A 95 6.53 2.99 -23.60
CA THR A 95 6.23 4.28 -22.97
C THR A 95 5.87 4.11 -21.50
N LEU A 96 5.10 3.07 -21.17
CA LEU A 96 4.75 2.72 -19.78
C LEU A 96 5.99 2.39 -18.96
N ASN A 97 6.86 1.54 -19.50
CA ASN A 97 8.10 1.13 -18.85
C ASN A 97 8.99 2.36 -18.56
N GLN A 98 9.17 3.23 -19.55
CA GLN A 98 9.95 4.46 -19.39
C GLN A 98 9.33 5.42 -18.37
N THR A 99 8.01 5.61 -18.42
CA THR A 99 7.27 6.49 -17.50
C THR A 99 7.40 6.02 -16.06
N ILE A 100 7.07 4.74 -15.79
CA ILE A 100 7.18 4.16 -14.45
C ILE A 100 8.61 4.18 -13.93
N LYS A 101 9.59 3.82 -14.78
CA LYS A 101 11.00 3.86 -14.40
C LYS A 101 11.44 5.27 -14.02
N GLY A 102 11.01 6.29 -14.77
CA GLY A 102 11.28 7.69 -14.45
C GLY A 102 10.66 8.12 -13.12
N LEU A 103 9.42 7.72 -12.86
CA LEU A 103 8.73 8.01 -11.60
C LEU A 103 9.43 7.34 -10.42
N ILE A 104 9.76 6.04 -10.52
CA ILE A 104 10.42 5.32 -9.43
C ILE A 104 11.84 5.86 -9.21
N ASP A 105 12.62 6.11 -10.26
CA ASP A 105 13.98 6.66 -10.10
C ASP A 105 13.97 8.07 -9.47
N SER A 106 12.89 8.84 -9.64
CA SER A 106 12.72 10.15 -9.01
C SER A 106 12.40 10.07 -7.51
N GLY A 107 11.66 9.06 -7.06
CA GLY A 107 11.30 8.86 -5.66
C GLY A 107 12.27 7.94 -4.88
N TRP A 108 12.82 6.93 -5.55
CA TRP A 108 13.52 5.79 -4.96
C TRP A 108 14.82 5.47 -5.71
N SER A 109 15.73 6.46 -5.79
CA SER A 109 16.98 6.30 -6.54
C SER A 109 17.87 5.18 -5.98
N VAL A 110 18.28 4.27 -6.86
CA VAL A 110 19.22 3.17 -6.56
C VAL A 110 20.62 3.57 -7.01
N GLY A 111 21.61 3.57 -6.11
CA GLY A 111 22.98 3.95 -6.45
C GLY A 111 23.97 3.92 -5.28
N ASN A 112 25.25 4.17 -5.59
CA ASN A 112 26.32 4.21 -4.59
C ASN A 112 26.10 5.36 -3.60
N GLY A 113 25.75 5.02 -2.36
CA GLY A 113 25.41 5.99 -1.30
C GLY A 113 23.92 6.08 -0.96
N SER A 114 23.05 5.42 -1.73
CA SER A 114 21.62 5.32 -1.39
C SER A 114 21.39 4.24 -0.32
N ALA A 115 20.45 4.53 0.58
CA ALA A 115 19.92 3.53 1.51
C ALA A 115 19.16 2.43 0.76
N ILE A 116 18.59 2.77 -0.40
CA ILE A 116 17.81 1.84 -1.24
C ILE A 116 18.77 1.02 -2.10
N LYS A 117 18.65 -0.31 -2.00
CA LYS A 117 19.47 -1.28 -2.74
C LYS A 117 18.81 -1.76 -4.02
N GLY A 118 17.48 -1.70 -4.10
CA GLY A 118 16.74 -2.05 -5.30
C GLY A 118 15.26 -1.79 -5.18
N TYR A 119 14.55 -1.99 -6.28
CA TYR A 119 13.09 -2.00 -6.30
C TYR A 119 12.57 -3.02 -7.31
N GLN A 120 11.32 -3.43 -7.11
CA GLN A 120 10.56 -4.28 -8.01
C GLN A 120 9.13 -3.75 -8.10
N PHE A 121 8.75 -3.30 -9.29
CA PHE A 121 7.39 -2.89 -9.64
C PHE A 121 6.76 -3.98 -10.49
N LYS A 122 5.54 -4.38 -10.16
CA LYS A 122 4.79 -5.42 -10.87
C LYS A 122 3.37 -4.97 -11.17
N VAL A 123 2.91 -5.31 -12.36
CA VAL A 123 1.51 -5.22 -12.76
C VAL A 123 1.02 -6.62 -13.06
N MET A 124 0.00 -7.05 -12.33
CA MET A 124 -0.67 -8.32 -12.47
C MET A 124 -2.08 -8.07 -13.01
N SER A 125 -2.56 -8.93 -13.90
CA SER A 125 -3.96 -8.93 -14.36
C SER A 125 -4.49 -10.35 -14.35
N GLU A 126 -5.59 -10.57 -13.63
CA GLU A 126 -6.19 -11.90 -13.42
C GLU A 126 -5.17 -12.99 -12.95
N GLY A 127 -4.17 -12.59 -12.17
CA GLY A 127 -3.10 -13.47 -11.68
C GLY A 127 -1.96 -13.73 -12.67
N ASN A 128 -1.99 -13.14 -13.88
CA ASN A 128 -0.90 -13.19 -14.84
C ASN A 128 -0.01 -11.95 -14.74
N GLU A 129 1.31 -12.14 -14.77
CA GLU A 129 2.27 -11.04 -14.80
C GLU A 129 2.23 -10.34 -16.16
N LYS A 130 1.82 -9.07 -16.18
CA LYS A 130 1.77 -8.24 -17.41
C LYS A 130 3.03 -7.41 -17.59
N LEU A 131 3.56 -6.87 -16.50
CA LEU A 131 4.75 -6.03 -16.50
C LEU A 131 5.57 -6.24 -15.23
N ILE A 132 6.88 -6.36 -15.38
CA ILE A 132 7.83 -6.38 -14.27
C ILE A 132 8.96 -5.40 -14.58
N ILE A 133 9.16 -4.43 -13.69
CA ILE A 133 10.28 -3.50 -13.76
C ILE A 133 11.08 -3.65 -12.48
N GLN A 134 12.37 -3.98 -12.63
CA GLN A 134 13.26 -4.20 -11.50
C GLN A 134 14.60 -3.51 -11.72
N LYS A 135 15.19 -3.03 -10.63
CA LYS A 135 16.51 -2.39 -10.62
C LYS A 135 17.20 -2.61 -9.29
N GLY A 136 18.50 -2.88 -9.31
CA GLY A 136 19.29 -3.10 -8.09
C GLY A 136 19.18 -4.51 -7.54
N ASN A 137 19.49 -4.66 -6.25
CA ASN A 137 19.52 -5.95 -5.56
C ASN A 137 18.26 -6.16 -4.71
N GLU A 138 17.65 -7.33 -4.84
CA GLU A 138 16.61 -7.79 -3.93
C GLU A 138 17.26 -8.26 -2.63
N THR A 139 17.05 -7.51 -1.54
CA THR A 139 17.49 -7.89 -0.19
C THR A 139 16.35 -8.57 0.57
N SER A 140 16.64 -9.16 1.73
CA SER A 140 15.60 -9.74 2.59
C SER A 140 14.72 -8.68 3.27
N ASN A 141 15.19 -7.43 3.31
CA ASN A 141 14.49 -6.31 3.96
C ASN A 141 13.88 -5.41 2.89
N TYR A 142 12.56 -5.36 2.85
CA TYR A 142 11.84 -4.48 1.94
C TYR A 142 10.63 -3.83 2.60
N LYS A 143 10.22 -2.71 2.01
CA LYS A 143 8.89 -2.13 2.21
C LYS A 143 8.09 -2.38 0.96
N GLY A 144 6.81 -2.70 1.13
CA GLY A 144 5.92 -3.04 0.03
C GLY A 144 4.62 -2.25 0.10
N GLY A 145 3.95 -2.16 -1.02
CA GLY A 145 2.58 -1.69 -1.13
C GLY A 145 1.96 -2.20 -2.42
N PHE A 146 0.64 -2.23 -2.46
CA PHE A 146 -0.10 -2.57 -3.66
C PHE A 146 -1.35 -1.70 -3.78
N GLN A 147 -1.85 -1.57 -5.00
CA GLN A 147 -3.08 -0.88 -5.31
C GLN A 147 -3.80 -1.64 -6.42
N ASP A 148 -5.08 -1.89 -6.20
CA ASP A 148 -5.94 -2.52 -7.19
C ASP A 148 -6.74 -1.46 -7.94
N PHE A 149 -6.99 -1.72 -9.22
CA PHE A 149 -7.98 -1.00 -10.00
C PHE A 149 -8.65 -1.91 -11.03
N ALA A 150 -9.87 -1.55 -11.42
CA ALA A 150 -10.60 -2.22 -12.48
C ALA A 150 -10.61 -1.34 -13.74
N SER A 151 -10.54 -1.98 -14.92
CA SER A 151 -10.76 -1.32 -16.20
C SER A 151 -11.64 -2.18 -17.09
N GLY A 152 -12.91 -1.80 -17.20
CA GLY A 152 -13.89 -2.59 -17.93
C GLY A 152 -14.17 -3.92 -17.24
N VAL A 153 -13.80 -5.03 -17.88
CA VAL A 153 -13.97 -6.39 -17.36
C VAL A 153 -12.72 -6.86 -16.59
N ASP A 154 -11.56 -6.28 -16.89
CA ASP A 154 -10.28 -6.72 -16.34
C ASP A 154 -9.98 -6.07 -14.99
N SER A 155 -9.30 -6.82 -14.12
CA SER A 155 -8.81 -6.34 -12.82
C SER A 155 -7.29 -6.37 -12.79
N TYR A 156 -6.69 -5.27 -12.32
CA TYR A 156 -5.25 -5.09 -12.26
C TYR A 156 -4.82 -4.86 -10.81
N GLU A 157 -3.78 -5.58 -10.41
CA GLU A 157 -3.06 -5.37 -9.15
C GLU A 157 -1.69 -4.77 -9.48
N VAL A 158 -1.40 -3.61 -8.92
CA VAL A 158 -0.11 -2.92 -9.08
C VAL A 158 0.62 -2.93 -7.77
N SER A 159 1.81 -3.52 -7.75
CA SER A 159 2.64 -3.60 -6.54
C SER A 159 4.02 -3.00 -6.74
N LEU A 160 4.54 -2.40 -5.66
CA LEU A 160 5.91 -1.91 -5.59
C LEU A 160 6.57 -2.43 -4.33
N LYS A 161 7.75 -3.03 -4.49
CA LYS A 161 8.64 -3.41 -3.40
C LYS A 161 9.92 -2.58 -3.51
N VAL A 162 10.34 -2.00 -2.39
CA VAL A 162 11.58 -1.23 -2.27
C VAL A 162 12.48 -1.90 -1.25
N TYR A 163 13.66 -2.30 -1.70
CA TYR A 163 14.67 -3.05 -0.94
C TYR A 163 15.74 -2.13 -0.38
N TYR A 164 16.17 -2.38 0.85
CA TYR A 164 17.20 -1.60 1.56
C TYR A 164 18.21 -2.50 2.28
#